data_AF-A0AAV8A9P7-F1
#
_entry.id   AF-A0AAV8A9P7-F1
#
_cell.length_a   1.000
_cell.length_b   1.000
_cell.length_c   1.000
_cell.angle_alpha   90.00
_cell.angle_beta   90.00
_cell.angle_gamma   90.00
#
_symmetry.space_group_name_H-M   'P 1'
#
loop_
_entity.id
_entity.type
_entity.pdbx_description
1 polymer ?
#
loop_
_entity_poly.entity_id
_entity_poly.type
_entity_poly.pdbx_seq_one_letter_code
_entity_poly.pdbx_strand_id
1 'polypeptide(L)'
;MGLRSMLIRNWDLHRQELAVLLGFLGVCGILAIIFTFFNRPLHKVLRSLNIMRAQKLRSVFRELRRKGFHLAGMIYPTLFYFGIKMGLITRFHFSLVLGVMSFVAICVEVTRFRWPKFQQYVLLIIGKIMRKREYKHTSGMTWFTSGIFLSSAFFHPLIAMTSMWCLIFGDLMAAIIGKTFGTTKIFGQKSLQGSIGCFFSSLVITLFGFLFFGRLSITDSLLLATVASLTATIAELYTHGRINDNFTIPVSACLTTTLAVKIFNITLPIIIKKISQTDQIEQFEQIEQI
;
A
#
# COMPACT_ATOMS: atom_id res chain seq x y z
N MET A 1 12.68 -13.47 36.24
CA MET A 1 12.49 -12.26 35.40
C MET A 1 10.98 -12.08 35.25
N GLY A 2 10.39 -11.16 36.02
CA GLY A 2 8.95 -11.18 36.34
C GLY A 2 8.02 -10.71 35.21
N LEU A 3 6.76 -11.14 35.27
CA LEU A 3 5.69 -10.79 34.34
C LEU A 3 5.63 -9.28 34.01
N ARG A 4 5.85 -8.42 35.01
CA ARG A 4 5.91 -6.97 34.87
C ARG A 4 7.01 -6.49 33.91
N SER A 5 8.21 -7.07 33.94
CA SER A 5 9.29 -6.66 33.03
C SER A 5 9.04 -7.14 31.59
N MET A 6 8.34 -8.26 31.42
CA MET A 6 7.90 -8.75 30.12
C MET A 6 6.77 -7.87 29.53
N LEU A 7 5.81 -7.45 30.35
CA LEU A 7 4.73 -6.54 29.94
C LEU A 7 5.27 -5.16 29.53
N ILE A 8 6.18 -4.58 30.32
CA ILE A 8 6.82 -3.29 30.00
C ILE A 8 7.59 -3.38 28.68
N ARG A 9 8.41 -4.43 28.50
CA ARG A 9 9.17 -4.63 27.26
C ARG A 9 8.26 -4.78 26.04
N ASN A 10 7.15 -5.50 26.16
CA ASN A 10 6.18 -5.64 25.07
C ASN A 10 5.49 -4.31 24.75
N TRP A 11 5.12 -3.53 25.77
CA TRP A 11 4.54 -2.21 25.60
C TRP A 11 5.48 -1.26 24.86
N ASP A 12 6.76 -1.22 25.24
CA ASP A 12 7.76 -0.38 24.59
C ASP A 12 7.99 -0.79 23.13
N LEU A 13 8.02 -2.10 22.83
CA LEU A 13 8.14 -2.59 21.47
C LEU A 13 6.94 -2.17 20.59
N HIS A 14 5.72 -2.31 21.10
CA HIS A 14 4.51 -1.87 20.39
C HIS A 14 4.51 -0.36 20.16
N ARG A 15 4.97 0.42 21.15
CA ARG A 15 5.09 1.88 21.05
C ARG A 15 6.12 2.29 20.01
N GLN A 16 7.27 1.63 19.95
CA GLN A 16 8.31 1.90 18.95
C GLN A 16 7.82 1.59 17.53
N GLU A 17 7.18 0.44 17.31
CA GLU A 17 6.64 0.08 16.01
C GLU A 17 5.56 1.06 15.53
N LEU A 18 4.67 1.47 16.45
CA LEU A 18 3.65 2.47 16.17
C LEU A 18 4.26 3.84 15.87
N ALA A 19 5.28 4.27 16.62
CA ALA A 19 5.95 5.54 16.43
C ALA A 19 6.66 5.61 15.06
N VAL A 20 7.38 4.56 14.67
CA VAL A 20 8.04 4.47 13.35
C VAL A 20 7.02 4.62 12.22
N LEU A 21 5.87 3.97 12.36
CA LEU A 21 4.87 3.95 11.32
C LEU A 21 3.99 5.21 11.29
N LEU A 22 3.71 5.83 12.45
CA LEU A 22 3.13 7.17 12.52
C LEU A 22 4.09 8.22 11.93
N GLY A 23 5.39 8.06 12.16
CA GLY A 23 6.42 8.84 11.47
C GLY A 23 6.34 8.65 9.95
N PHE A 24 6.20 7.39 9.50
CA PHE A 24 6.08 7.06 8.09
C PHE A 24 4.79 7.61 7.46
N LEU A 25 3.65 7.53 8.16
CA LEU A 25 2.39 8.16 7.77
C LEU A 25 2.49 9.68 7.73
N GLY A 26 3.15 10.29 8.72
CA GLY A 26 3.42 11.71 8.77
C GLY A 26 4.23 12.17 7.56
N VAL A 27 5.32 11.46 7.25
CA VAL A 27 6.14 11.71 6.05
C VAL A 27 5.33 11.52 4.78
N CYS A 28 4.58 10.43 4.64
CA CYS A 28 3.73 10.19 3.47
C CYS A 28 2.63 11.25 3.31
N GLY A 29 2.04 11.70 4.41
CA GLY A 29 1.02 12.76 4.45
C GLY A 29 1.60 14.11 4.05
N ILE A 30 2.76 14.48 4.60
CA ILE A 30 3.49 15.70 4.21
C ILE A 30 3.85 15.65 2.72
N LEU A 31 4.39 14.51 2.24
CA LEU A 31 4.68 14.32 0.82
C LEU A 31 3.43 14.42 -0.04
N ALA A 32 2.30 13.83 0.37
CA ALA A 32 1.03 13.93 -0.34
C ALA A 32 0.52 15.38 -0.40
N ILE A 33 0.64 16.15 0.69
CA ILE A 33 0.28 17.57 0.73
C ILE A 33 1.19 18.39 -0.19
N ILE A 34 2.51 18.20 -0.10
CA ILE A 34 3.50 18.86 -0.97
C ILE A 34 3.20 18.54 -2.44
N PHE A 35 2.96 17.27 -2.77
CA PHE A 35 2.62 16.83 -4.13
C PHE A 35 1.22 17.23 -4.59
N THR A 36 0.34 17.65 -3.69
CA THR A 36 -1.00 18.11 -4.08
C THR A 36 -1.03 19.63 -4.27
N PHE A 37 -0.42 20.36 -3.33
CA PHE A 37 -0.53 21.82 -3.22
C PHE A 37 0.73 22.57 -3.68
N PHE A 38 1.94 22.03 -3.50
CA PHE A 38 3.22 22.73 -3.74
C PHE A 38 3.96 22.32 -5.02
N ASN A 39 3.28 21.70 -5.99
CA ASN A 39 3.90 21.32 -7.28
C ASN A 39 4.34 22.50 -8.16
N ARG A 40 3.80 23.70 -7.94
CA ARG A 40 4.09 24.88 -8.77
C ARG A 40 5.52 25.42 -8.60
N PRO A 41 6.07 25.61 -7.39
CA PRO A 41 7.47 26.03 -7.21
C PRO A 41 8.47 25.00 -7.74
N LEU A 42 8.29 23.70 -7.50
CA LEU A 42 9.20 22.66 -8.00
C LEU A 42 9.23 22.61 -9.54
N HIS A 43 8.09 22.82 -10.20
CA HIS A 43 8.03 22.95 -11.66
C HIS A 43 8.83 24.16 -12.18
N LYS A 44 8.84 25.28 -11.44
CA LYS A 44 9.63 26.47 -11.81
C LYS A 44 11.13 26.20 -11.67
N VAL A 45 11.56 25.57 -10.57
CA VAL A 45 12.98 25.24 -10.30
C VAL A 45 13.52 24.21 -11.30
N LEU A 46 12.80 23.12 -11.56
CA LEU A 46 13.27 22.10 -12.51
C LEU A 46 13.31 22.62 -13.95
N ARG A 47 12.45 23.59 -14.28
CA ARG A 47 12.50 24.29 -15.57
C ARG A 47 13.66 25.28 -15.64
N SER A 48 13.97 25.99 -14.55
CA SER A 48 15.11 26.94 -14.52
C SER A 48 16.46 26.24 -14.60
N LEU A 49 16.57 25.00 -14.08
CA LEU A 49 17.79 24.18 -14.18
C LEU A 49 17.95 23.46 -15.53
N ASN A 50 17.01 23.61 -16.47
CA ASN A 50 17.00 22.96 -17.79
C ASN A 50 17.16 21.42 -17.77
N ILE A 51 16.89 20.78 -16.63
CA ILE A 51 17.10 19.33 -16.38
C ILE A 51 16.15 18.47 -17.24
N MET A 52 14.98 19.00 -17.60
CA MET A 52 13.97 18.26 -18.37
C MET A 52 13.15 19.15 -19.29
N ARG A 53 12.76 18.61 -20.46
CA ARG A 53 11.76 19.23 -21.35
C ARG A 53 10.45 19.48 -20.58
N ALA A 54 9.88 20.67 -20.74
CA ALA A 54 8.68 21.12 -20.01
C ALA A 54 7.45 20.19 -20.17
N GLN A 55 7.33 19.47 -21.29
CA GLN A 55 6.25 18.48 -21.49
C GLN A 55 6.44 17.24 -20.61
N LYS A 56 7.68 16.73 -20.51
CA LYS A 56 8.03 15.58 -19.67
C LYS A 56 7.82 15.93 -18.19
N LEU A 57 8.25 17.12 -17.79
CA LEU A 57 8.06 17.66 -16.44
C LEU A 57 6.56 17.72 -16.04
N ARG A 58 5.70 18.29 -16.90
CA ARG A 58 4.24 18.30 -16.67
C ARG A 58 3.63 16.91 -16.55
N SER A 59 4.15 15.93 -17.27
CA SER A 59 3.68 14.53 -17.20
C SER A 59 4.06 13.85 -15.88
N VAL A 60 5.27 14.13 -15.35
CA VAL A 60 5.73 13.64 -14.04
C VAL A 60 4.87 14.23 -12.93
N PHE A 61 4.69 15.56 -12.89
CA PHE A 61 3.84 16.21 -11.88
C PHE A 61 2.39 15.73 -11.90
N ARG A 62 1.83 15.50 -13.08
CA ARG A 62 0.47 14.97 -13.22
C ARG A 62 0.37 13.53 -12.69
N GLU A 63 1.45 12.76 -12.74
CA GLU A 63 1.49 11.42 -12.14
C GLU A 63 1.64 11.51 -10.63
N LEU A 64 2.58 12.33 -10.14
CA LEU A 64 2.80 12.57 -8.71
C LEU A 64 1.52 13.03 -8.00
N ARG A 65 0.81 14.02 -8.56
CA ARG A 65 -0.45 14.51 -7.98
C ARG A 65 -1.51 13.41 -7.87
N ARG A 66 -1.58 12.49 -8.85
CA ARG A 66 -2.53 11.36 -8.79
C ARG A 66 -2.09 10.33 -7.77
N LYS A 67 -0.80 9.97 -7.78
CA LYS A 67 -0.23 9.01 -6.84
C LYS A 67 -0.06 9.56 -5.43
N GLY A 68 -0.27 10.86 -5.22
CA GLY A 68 -0.47 11.47 -3.91
C GLY A 68 -1.70 10.88 -3.18
N PHE A 69 -2.77 10.54 -3.91
CA PHE A 69 -3.91 9.80 -3.34
C PHE A 69 -3.54 8.36 -2.96
N HIS A 70 -2.65 7.72 -3.73
CA HIS A 70 -2.10 6.40 -3.37
C HIS A 70 -1.22 6.46 -2.12
N LEU A 71 -0.43 7.53 -1.94
CA LEU A 71 0.33 7.80 -0.72
C LEU A 71 -0.60 8.00 0.49
N ALA A 72 -1.73 8.71 0.33
CA ALA A 72 -2.76 8.78 1.36
C ALA A 72 -3.34 7.39 1.69
N GLY A 73 -3.35 6.48 0.70
CA GLY A 73 -3.69 5.08 0.87
C GLY A 73 -2.77 4.29 1.81
N MET A 74 -1.63 4.83 2.26
CA MET A 74 -0.81 4.23 3.33
C MET A 74 -1.56 4.05 4.66
N ILE A 75 -2.64 4.80 4.85
CA ILE A 75 -3.50 4.63 6.01
C ILE A 75 -4.09 3.21 6.09
N TYR A 76 -4.38 2.57 4.95
CA TYR A 76 -4.99 1.23 4.93
C TYR A 76 -4.08 0.12 5.48
N PRO A 77 -2.85 -0.11 4.94
CA PRO A 77 -1.95 -1.12 5.50
C PRO A 77 -1.59 -0.84 6.97
N THR A 78 -1.49 0.45 7.33
CA THR A 78 -1.26 0.89 8.71
C THR A 78 -2.39 0.46 9.65
N LEU A 79 -3.62 0.90 9.35
CA LEU A 79 -4.80 0.59 10.18
C LEU A 79 -5.06 -0.90 10.22
N PHE A 80 -4.82 -1.62 9.12
CA PHE A 80 -5.01 -3.05 9.07
C PHE A 80 -4.07 -3.80 10.03
N TYR A 81 -2.76 -3.58 9.89
CA TYR A 81 -1.77 -4.32 10.68
C TYR A 81 -1.84 -3.94 12.17
N PHE A 82 -1.86 -2.64 12.48
CA PHE A 82 -1.86 -2.17 13.87
C PHE A 82 -3.23 -2.25 14.53
N GLY A 83 -4.32 -2.03 13.80
CA GLY A 83 -5.66 -2.22 14.32
C GLY A 83 -5.84 -3.66 14.83
N ILE A 84 -5.34 -4.64 14.09
CA ILE A 84 -5.32 -6.05 14.52
C ILE A 84 -4.32 -6.27 15.66
N LYS A 85 -3.09 -5.77 15.53
CA LYS A 85 -2.02 -6.00 16.52
C LYS A 85 -2.35 -5.43 17.90
N MET A 86 -3.03 -4.29 17.95
CA MET A 86 -3.46 -3.62 19.18
C MET A 86 -4.83 -4.10 19.68
N GLY A 87 -5.48 -5.04 18.97
CA GLY A 87 -6.82 -5.53 19.32
C GLY A 87 -7.96 -4.51 19.12
N LEU A 88 -7.69 -3.38 18.46
CA LEU A 88 -8.68 -2.33 18.19
C LEU A 88 -9.69 -2.74 17.12
N ILE A 89 -9.25 -3.53 16.14
CA ILE A 89 -10.05 -3.94 14.98
C ILE A 89 -9.72 -5.40 14.67
N THR A 90 -10.74 -6.24 14.48
CA THR A 90 -10.51 -7.60 13.97
C THR A 90 -10.31 -7.58 12.44
N ARG A 91 -9.59 -8.57 11.90
CA ARG A 91 -9.51 -8.79 10.44
C ARG A 91 -10.89 -8.78 9.77
N PHE A 92 -11.87 -9.47 10.35
CA PHE A 92 -13.23 -9.54 9.80
C PHE A 92 -13.87 -8.16 9.64
N HIS A 93 -13.95 -7.37 10.72
CA HIS A 93 -14.50 -6.02 10.67
C HIS A 93 -13.78 -5.11 9.65
N PHE A 94 -12.44 -5.14 9.61
CA PHE A 94 -11.68 -4.34 8.65
C PHE A 94 -11.98 -4.75 7.20
N SER A 95 -11.96 -6.05 6.91
CA SER A 95 -12.26 -6.58 5.58
C SER A 95 -13.73 -6.38 5.19
N LEU A 96 -14.67 -6.40 6.13
CA LEU A 96 -16.08 -6.10 5.88
C LEU A 96 -16.25 -4.65 5.42
N VAL A 97 -15.64 -3.69 6.12
CA VAL A 97 -15.68 -2.27 5.73
C VAL A 97 -15.12 -2.07 4.33
N LEU A 98 -13.94 -2.64 4.03
CA LEU A 98 -13.36 -2.55 2.69
C LEU A 98 -14.19 -3.28 1.63
N GLY A 99 -14.83 -4.40 1.99
CA GLY A 99 -15.75 -5.13 1.12
C GLY A 99 -16.97 -4.30 0.75
N VAL A 100 -17.60 -3.64 1.72
CA VAL A 100 -18.71 -2.71 1.48
C VAL A 100 -18.26 -1.53 0.60
N MET A 101 -17.10 -0.93 0.89
CA MET A 101 -16.56 0.16 0.07
C MET A 101 -16.29 -0.28 -1.37
N SER A 102 -15.71 -1.46 -1.56
CA SER A 102 -15.46 -2.05 -2.89
C SER A 102 -16.77 -2.33 -3.63
N PHE A 103 -17.77 -2.89 -2.94
CA PHE A 103 -19.09 -3.14 -3.50
C PHE A 103 -19.79 -1.85 -3.94
N VAL A 104 -19.77 -0.80 -3.11
CA VAL A 104 -20.31 0.52 -3.45
C VAL A 104 -19.57 1.11 -4.65
N ALA A 105 -18.24 1.02 -4.69
CA ALA A 105 -17.45 1.51 -5.83
C ALA A 105 -17.82 0.80 -7.14
N ILE A 106 -18.03 -0.52 -7.11
CA ILE A 106 -18.51 -1.30 -8.25
C ILE A 106 -19.93 -0.85 -8.66
N CYS A 107 -20.85 -0.65 -7.71
CA CYS A 107 -22.20 -0.16 -8.02
C CYS A 107 -22.18 1.22 -8.69
N VAL A 108 -21.33 2.13 -8.20
CA VAL A 108 -21.11 3.45 -8.81
C VAL A 108 -20.58 3.31 -10.24
N GLU A 109 -19.59 2.45 -10.47
CA GLU A 109 -19.04 2.18 -11.81
C GLU A 109 -20.09 1.63 -12.79
N VAL A 110 -20.86 0.63 -12.34
CA VAL A 110 -21.94 0.04 -13.14
C VAL A 110 -22.99 1.09 -13.52
N THR A 111 -23.40 1.91 -12.54
CA THR A 111 -24.36 3.00 -12.77
C THR A 111 -23.79 4.04 -13.73
N ARG A 112 -22.50 4.37 -13.59
CA ARG A 112 -21.79 5.31 -14.45
C ARG A 112 -21.80 4.88 -15.91
N PHE A 113 -21.63 3.60 -16.20
CA PHE A 113 -21.64 3.12 -17.58
C PHE A 113 -23.03 2.95 -18.17
N ARG A 114 -24.06 2.80 -17.33
CA ARG A 114 -25.45 2.66 -17.79
C ARG A 114 -26.17 3.99 -17.97
N TRP A 115 -25.81 5.01 -17.19
CA TRP A 115 -26.54 6.28 -17.20
C TRP A 115 -25.64 7.48 -17.54
N PRO A 116 -25.73 8.02 -18.78
CA PRO A 116 -24.88 9.13 -19.22
C PRO A 116 -24.97 10.39 -18.36
N LYS A 117 -26.15 10.71 -17.81
CA LYS A 117 -26.30 11.86 -16.88
C LYS A 117 -25.49 11.64 -15.60
N PHE A 118 -25.60 10.46 -15.00
CA PHE A 118 -24.81 10.11 -13.81
C PHE A 118 -23.30 10.13 -14.10
N GLN A 119 -22.87 9.68 -15.27
CA GLN A 119 -21.47 9.80 -15.69
C GLN A 119 -20.97 11.24 -15.72
N GLN A 120 -21.78 12.18 -16.23
CA GLN A 120 -21.41 13.59 -16.23
C GLN A 120 -21.26 14.11 -14.80
N TYR A 121 -22.19 13.79 -13.89
CA TYR A 121 -22.07 14.16 -12.47
C TYR A 121 -20.79 13.61 -11.83
N VAL A 122 -20.48 12.33 -12.02
CA VAL A 122 -19.25 11.72 -11.48
C VAL A 122 -18.01 12.41 -12.06
N LEU A 123 -17.97 12.67 -13.37
CA LEU A 123 -16.83 13.35 -14.01
C LEU A 123 -16.67 14.81 -13.57
N LEU A 124 -17.76 15.49 -13.19
CA LEU A 124 -17.70 16.84 -12.61
C LEU A 124 -17.01 16.82 -11.24
N ILE A 125 -17.31 15.82 -10.40
CA ILE A 125 -16.77 15.72 -9.03
C ILE A 125 -15.32 15.21 -9.04
N ILE A 126 -15.06 14.06 -9.67
CA ILE A 126 -13.76 13.34 -9.56
C ILE A 126 -12.97 13.27 -10.88
N GLY A 127 -13.50 13.77 -11.99
CA GLY A 127 -12.86 13.63 -13.31
C GLY A 127 -11.48 14.29 -13.42
N LYS A 128 -11.20 15.33 -12.62
CA LYS A 128 -9.86 15.98 -12.57
C LYS A 128 -8.75 15.07 -12.04
N ILE A 129 -9.11 14.02 -11.28
CA ILE A 129 -8.19 13.05 -10.69
C ILE A 129 -8.03 11.84 -11.62
N MET A 130 -9.15 11.40 -12.20
CA MET A 130 -9.21 10.25 -13.10
C MET A 130 -8.33 10.38 -14.35
N ARG A 131 -7.82 9.26 -14.86
CA ARG A 131 -7.14 9.22 -16.17
C ARG A 131 -8.19 9.34 -17.28
N LYS A 132 -7.86 10.00 -18.39
CA LYS A 132 -8.80 10.12 -19.54
C LYS A 132 -9.33 8.76 -20.03
N ARG A 133 -8.50 7.71 -19.97
CA ARG A 133 -8.91 6.33 -20.28
C ARG A 133 -9.97 5.79 -19.30
N GLU A 134 -9.93 6.19 -18.03
CA GLU A 134 -10.88 5.77 -16.99
C GLU A 134 -12.24 6.45 -17.13
N TYR A 135 -12.43 7.36 -18.10
CA TYR A 135 -13.74 7.93 -18.36
C TYR A 135 -14.67 6.91 -19.02
N LYS A 136 -14.10 5.93 -19.74
CA LYS A 136 -14.82 4.85 -20.43
C LYS A 136 -14.50 3.46 -19.88
N HIS A 137 -13.65 3.38 -18.84
CA HIS A 137 -13.20 2.14 -18.23
C HIS A 137 -13.23 2.25 -16.71
N THR A 138 -13.30 1.11 -16.02
CA THR A 138 -13.36 1.06 -14.54
C THR A 138 -12.25 1.91 -13.92
N SER A 139 -12.61 2.77 -12.97
CA SER A 139 -11.66 3.67 -12.32
C SER A 139 -10.59 2.91 -11.54
N GLY A 140 -9.39 3.52 -11.46
CA GLY A 140 -8.31 2.99 -10.63
C GLY A 140 -8.69 2.89 -9.15
N MET A 141 -9.60 3.73 -8.64
CA MET A 141 -10.07 3.68 -7.25
C MET A 141 -10.90 2.43 -6.95
N THR A 142 -11.74 2.00 -7.90
CA THR A 142 -12.50 0.75 -7.75
C THR A 142 -11.55 -0.45 -7.72
N TRP A 143 -10.58 -0.49 -8.63
CA TRP A 143 -9.56 -1.54 -8.61
C TRP A 143 -8.70 -1.53 -7.34
N PHE A 144 -8.33 -0.34 -6.86
CA PHE A 144 -7.56 -0.18 -5.62
C PHE A 144 -8.31 -0.74 -4.42
N THR A 145 -9.56 -0.28 -4.21
CA THR A 145 -10.40 -0.73 -3.09
C THR A 145 -10.67 -2.22 -3.13
N SER A 146 -10.94 -2.79 -4.30
CA SER A 146 -11.08 -4.25 -4.47
C SER A 146 -9.78 -5.01 -4.17
N GLY A 147 -8.63 -4.48 -4.59
CA GLY A 147 -7.33 -5.10 -4.33
C GLY A 147 -7.02 -5.15 -2.84
N ILE A 148 -7.15 -4.03 -2.13
CA ILE A 148 -6.89 -3.99 -0.68
C ILE A 148 -7.91 -4.81 0.13
N PHE A 149 -9.16 -4.88 -0.35
CA PHE A 149 -10.18 -5.76 0.24
C PHE A 149 -9.74 -7.22 0.15
N LEU A 150 -9.41 -7.74 -1.03
CA LEU A 150 -8.99 -9.13 -1.18
C LEU A 150 -7.70 -9.43 -0.41
N SER A 151 -6.71 -8.53 -0.46
CA SER A 151 -5.46 -8.67 0.28
C SER A 151 -5.70 -8.81 1.79
N SER A 152 -6.56 -7.96 2.38
CA SER A 152 -6.88 -8.02 3.81
C SER A 152 -7.81 -9.20 4.17
N ALA A 153 -8.75 -9.53 3.30
CA ALA A 153 -9.75 -10.57 3.54
C ALA A 153 -9.15 -11.96 3.53
N PHE A 154 -8.15 -12.25 2.69
CA PHE A 154 -7.68 -13.62 2.44
C PHE A 154 -6.26 -13.93 2.91
N PHE A 155 -5.41 -12.92 3.17
CA PHE A 155 -3.99 -13.15 3.45
C PHE A 155 -3.58 -12.76 4.88
N HIS A 156 -2.41 -13.27 5.29
CA HIS A 156 -1.82 -12.94 6.58
C HIS A 156 -1.57 -11.44 6.70
N PRO A 157 -1.87 -10.76 7.83
CA PRO A 157 -1.81 -9.30 7.88
C PRO A 157 -0.43 -8.70 7.56
N LEU A 158 0.66 -9.39 7.93
CA LEU A 158 2.01 -8.99 7.53
C LEU A 158 2.21 -9.03 6.00
N ILE A 159 1.77 -10.11 5.34
CA ILE A 159 1.88 -10.27 3.89
C ILE A 159 1.01 -9.24 3.16
N ALA A 160 -0.21 -9.04 3.64
CA ALA A 160 -1.13 -8.06 3.07
C ALA A 160 -0.55 -6.65 3.17
N MET A 161 -0.03 -6.27 4.34
CA MET A 161 0.60 -4.97 4.56
C MET A 161 1.78 -4.74 3.61
N THR A 162 2.72 -5.67 3.53
CA THR A 162 3.91 -5.54 2.66
C THR A 162 3.55 -5.56 1.18
N SER A 163 2.54 -6.33 0.76
CA SER A 163 2.04 -6.33 -0.62
C SER A 163 1.33 -5.02 -1.00
N MET A 164 0.60 -4.41 -0.07
CA MET A 164 0.05 -3.05 -0.26
C MET A 164 1.18 -2.01 -0.36
N TRP A 165 2.29 -2.18 0.36
CA TRP A 165 3.47 -1.31 0.19
C TRP A 165 4.14 -1.47 -1.16
N CYS A 166 4.19 -2.69 -1.73
CA CYS A 166 4.63 -2.87 -3.13
C CYS A 166 3.78 -2.04 -4.08
N LEU A 167 2.46 -2.03 -3.91
CA LEU A 167 1.59 -1.17 -4.71
C LEU A 167 1.90 0.31 -4.49
N ILE A 168 2.02 0.77 -3.24
CA ILE A 168 2.15 2.20 -2.97
C ILE A 168 3.53 2.73 -3.40
N PHE A 169 4.61 2.07 -2.99
CA PHE A 169 5.98 2.52 -3.25
C PHE A 169 6.49 2.05 -4.60
N GLY A 170 6.29 0.77 -4.93
CA GLY A 170 6.71 0.17 -6.21
C GLY A 170 6.11 0.89 -7.40
N ASP A 171 4.78 0.98 -7.45
CA ASP A 171 4.11 1.66 -8.56
C ASP A 171 4.50 3.15 -8.61
N LEU A 172 4.62 3.84 -7.47
CA LEU A 172 5.07 5.23 -7.41
C LEU A 172 6.46 5.41 -8.03
N MET A 173 7.43 4.59 -7.62
CA MET A 173 8.80 4.65 -8.15
C MET A 173 8.86 4.24 -9.61
N ALA A 174 8.06 3.27 -10.04
CA ALA A 174 7.94 2.89 -11.45
C ALA A 174 7.52 4.06 -12.33
N ALA A 175 6.53 4.82 -11.86
CA ALA A 175 6.04 6.00 -12.55
C ALA A 175 7.04 7.16 -12.55
N ILE A 176 7.67 7.46 -11.41
CA ILE A 176 8.63 8.56 -11.31
C ILE A 176 9.86 8.26 -12.17
N ILE A 177 10.50 7.12 -11.96
CA ILE A 177 11.72 6.75 -12.65
C ILE A 177 11.42 6.49 -14.12
N GLY A 178 10.33 5.79 -14.44
CA GLY A 178 9.96 5.51 -15.83
C GLY A 178 9.59 6.75 -16.64
N LYS A 179 8.95 7.76 -16.03
CA LYS A 179 8.68 9.02 -16.73
C LYS A 179 9.89 9.96 -16.79
N THR A 180 10.82 9.88 -15.84
CA THR A 180 11.98 10.77 -15.74
C THR A 180 13.16 10.25 -16.57
N PHE A 181 13.46 8.96 -16.46
CA PHE A 181 14.64 8.30 -17.03
C PHE A 181 14.31 7.16 -18.00
N GLY A 182 13.03 6.78 -18.13
CA GLY A 182 12.61 5.64 -18.94
C GLY A 182 12.75 5.85 -20.44
N THR A 183 13.93 5.52 -20.97
CA THR A 183 14.27 5.52 -22.40
C THR A 183 13.94 4.18 -23.06
N THR A 184 14.17 3.07 -22.36
CA THR A 184 14.00 1.72 -22.89
C THR A 184 12.59 1.21 -22.63
N LYS A 185 11.75 1.12 -23.65
CA LYS A 185 10.37 0.60 -23.52
C LYS A 185 10.37 -0.92 -23.59
N ILE A 186 9.68 -1.55 -22.64
CA ILE A 186 9.56 -3.01 -22.58
C ILE A 186 8.17 -3.44 -23.02
N PHE A 187 7.12 -2.86 -22.43
CA PHE A 187 5.74 -3.26 -22.70
C PHE A 187 4.82 -2.04 -22.75
N GLY A 188 4.25 -1.78 -23.93
CA GLY A 188 3.46 -0.58 -24.19
C GLY A 188 4.24 0.70 -23.86
N GLN A 189 3.77 1.45 -22.85
CA GLN A 189 4.41 2.69 -22.40
C GLN A 189 5.33 2.52 -21.18
N LYS A 190 5.40 1.31 -20.61
CA LYS A 190 6.22 0.96 -19.45
C LYS A 190 7.68 0.80 -19.89
N SER A 191 8.60 1.25 -19.05
CA SER A 191 10.05 1.28 -19.35
C SER A 191 10.85 0.43 -18.39
N LEU A 192 11.98 -0.11 -18.85
CA LEU A 192 12.93 -0.89 -18.03
C LEU A 192 13.33 -0.16 -16.76
N GLN A 193 13.68 1.12 -16.86
CA GLN A 193 14.06 1.94 -15.72
C GLN A 193 12.92 2.07 -14.70
N GLY A 194 11.68 2.12 -15.18
CA GLY A 194 10.49 2.11 -14.31
C GLY A 194 10.36 0.78 -13.58
N SER A 195 10.47 -0.34 -14.27
CA SER A 195 10.41 -1.67 -13.65
C SER A 195 11.56 -1.91 -12.66
N ILE A 196 12.77 -1.43 -12.95
CA ILE A 196 13.91 -1.42 -12.00
C ILE A 196 13.54 -0.59 -10.75
N GLY A 197 12.94 0.58 -10.94
CA GLY A 197 12.43 1.41 -9.85
C GLY A 197 11.40 0.71 -8.99
N CYS A 198 10.45 0.02 -9.62
CA CYS A 198 9.43 -0.79 -8.95
C CYS A 198 10.06 -1.88 -8.09
N PHE A 199 11.00 -2.62 -8.68
CA PHE A 199 11.64 -3.76 -8.04
C PHE A 199 12.42 -3.33 -6.79
N PHE A 200 13.35 -2.39 -6.93
CA PHE A 200 14.20 -2.01 -5.79
C PHE A 200 13.43 -1.30 -4.69
N SER A 201 12.46 -0.45 -5.02
CA SER A 201 11.67 0.20 -3.95
C SER A 201 10.78 -0.80 -3.22
N SER A 202 10.17 -1.75 -3.95
CA SER A 202 9.38 -2.82 -3.36
C SER A 202 10.25 -3.75 -2.51
N LEU A 203 11.45 -4.09 -2.99
CA LEU A 203 12.39 -4.93 -2.27
C LEU A 203 12.77 -4.29 -0.93
N VAL A 204 13.20 -3.02 -0.93
CA VAL A 204 13.60 -2.30 0.28
C VAL A 204 12.44 -2.20 1.28
N ILE A 205 11.26 -1.78 0.83
CA ILE A 205 10.15 -1.55 1.75
C ILE A 205 9.57 -2.86 2.32
N THR A 206 9.54 -3.93 1.53
CA THR A 206 9.06 -5.24 2.00
C THR A 206 10.10 -5.94 2.87
N LEU A 207 11.39 -5.82 2.57
CA LEU A 207 12.47 -6.29 3.43
C LEU A 207 12.39 -5.63 4.80
N PHE A 208 12.22 -4.30 4.84
CA PHE A 208 11.94 -3.58 6.08
C PHE A 208 10.70 -4.12 6.79
N GLY A 209 9.62 -4.37 6.05
CA GLY A 209 8.39 -4.99 6.55
C GLY A 209 8.61 -6.30 7.29
N PHE A 210 9.28 -7.26 6.64
CA PHE A 210 9.52 -8.60 7.17
C PHE A 210 10.54 -8.62 8.31
N LEU A 211 11.61 -7.81 8.23
CA LEU A 211 12.61 -7.71 9.29
C LEU A 211 12.04 -7.04 10.54
N PHE A 212 11.46 -5.85 10.39
CA PHE A 212 11.11 -5.01 11.53
C PHE A 212 9.79 -5.42 12.17
N PHE A 213 8.73 -5.59 11.37
CA PHE A 213 7.41 -5.95 11.89
C PHE A 213 7.22 -7.47 11.97
N GLY A 214 7.77 -8.20 11.00
CA GLY A 214 7.71 -9.66 10.97
C GLY A 214 8.68 -10.35 11.92
N ARG A 215 9.80 -9.70 12.25
CA ARG A 215 10.92 -10.26 13.04
C ARG A 215 11.40 -11.61 12.48
N LEU A 216 11.31 -11.78 11.17
CA LEU A 216 11.79 -12.97 10.48
C LEU A 216 13.32 -12.95 10.40
N SER A 217 13.93 -14.11 10.14
CA SER A 217 15.36 -14.17 9.87
C SER A 217 15.72 -13.31 8.66
N ILE A 218 16.99 -12.90 8.55
CA ILE A 218 17.46 -12.12 7.39
C ILE A 218 17.26 -12.90 6.08
N THR A 219 17.46 -14.21 6.12
CA THR A 219 17.29 -15.11 4.98
C THR A 219 15.84 -15.18 4.53
N ASP A 220 14.91 -15.43 5.46
CA ASP A 220 13.48 -15.51 5.15
C ASP A 220 12.94 -14.17 4.67
N SER A 221 13.37 -13.07 5.33
CA SER A 221 12.96 -11.72 4.96
C SER A 221 13.42 -11.36 3.55
N LEU A 222 14.67 -11.68 3.20
CA LEU A 222 15.21 -11.42 1.87
C LEU A 222 14.51 -12.26 0.79
N LEU A 223 14.24 -13.53 1.08
CA LEU A 223 13.51 -14.43 0.18
C LEU A 223 12.10 -13.89 -0.09
N LEU A 224 11.33 -13.62 0.96
CA LEU A 224 9.96 -13.12 0.83
C LEU A 224 9.89 -11.73 0.17
N ALA A 225 10.82 -10.82 0.52
CA ALA A 225 10.90 -9.50 -0.10
C ALA A 225 11.25 -9.58 -1.58
N THR A 226 12.11 -10.53 -1.98
CA THR A 226 12.46 -10.77 -3.39
C THR A 226 11.26 -11.33 -4.16
N VAL A 227 10.55 -12.32 -3.59
CA VAL A 227 9.33 -12.87 -4.22
C VAL A 227 8.26 -11.79 -4.39
N ALA A 228 7.98 -11.01 -3.35
CA ALA A 228 7.00 -9.93 -3.38
C ALA A 228 7.38 -8.85 -4.41
N SER A 229 8.64 -8.42 -4.43
CA SER A 229 9.11 -7.34 -5.31
C SER A 229 9.20 -7.76 -6.78
N LEU A 230 9.63 -9.00 -7.08
CA LEU A 230 9.56 -9.56 -8.43
C LEU A 230 8.12 -9.65 -8.92
N THR A 231 7.23 -10.19 -8.08
CA THR A 231 5.81 -10.35 -8.44
C THR A 231 5.15 -8.99 -8.70
N ALA A 232 5.40 -8.00 -7.84
CA ALA A 232 4.92 -6.65 -8.02
C ALA A 232 5.43 -6.02 -9.32
N THR A 233 6.70 -6.22 -9.66
CA THR A 233 7.32 -5.68 -10.87
C THR A 233 6.75 -6.34 -12.13
N ILE A 234 6.55 -7.65 -12.11
CA ILE A 234 5.91 -8.39 -13.21
C ILE A 234 4.46 -7.91 -13.38
N ALA A 235 3.71 -7.78 -12.28
CA ALA A 235 2.35 -7.26 -12.33
C ALA A 235 2.32 -5.82 -12.86
N GLU A 236 3.22 -4.94 -12.42
CA GLU A 236 3.35 -3.56 -12.90
C GLU A 236 3.63 -3.47 -14.41
N LEU A 237 4.49 -4.36 -14.90
CA LEU A 237 4.93 -4.38 -16.30
C LEU A 237 3.83 -4.90 -17.23
N TYR A 238 3.19 -6.02 -16.88
CA TYR A 238 2.24 -6.71 -17.76
C TYR A 238 0.79 -6.28 -17.60
N THR A 239 0.45 -5.55 -16.54
CA THR A 239 -0.92 -5.08 -16.34
C THR A 239 -1.22 -3.93 -17.30
N HIS A 240 -1.89 -4.25 -18.42
CA HIS A 240 -2.35 -3.31 -19.42
C HIS A 240 -3.80 -3.63 -19.84
N GLY A 241 -4.59 -2.59 -20.13
CA GLY A 241 -5.96 -2.77 -20.63
C GLY A 241 -7.02 -2.92 -19.53
N ARG A 242 -7.59 -4.14 -19.39
CA ARG A 242 -8.84 -4.41 -18.67
C ARG A 242 -8.72 -4.48 -17.16
N ILE A 243 -7.62 -5.04 -16.64
CA ILE A 243 -7.32 -5.13 -15.21
C ILE A 243 -6.25 -4.07 -14.90
N ASN A 244 -6.32 -3.49 -13.70
CA ASN A 244 -5.48 -2.36 -13.28
C ASN A 244 -4.41 -2.79 -12.28
N ASP A 245 -3.26 -2.12 -12.33
CA ASP A 245 -2.11 -2.34 -11.45
C ASP A 245 -2.47 -2.19 -9.96
N ASN A 246 -3.44 -1.33 -9.65
CA ASN A 246 -3.98 -1.17 -8.29
C ASN A 246 -4.64 -2.43 -7.72
N PHE A 247 -5.07 -3.36 -8.57
CA PHE A 247 -5.63 -4.64 -8.16
C PHE A 247 -4.58 -5.75 -8.25
N THR A 248 -3.89 -5.84 -9.38
CA THR A 248 -3.00 -6.97 -9.66
C THR A 248 -1.81 -7.00 -8.71
N ILE A 249 -1.15 -5.86 -8.47
CA ILE A 249 0.08 -5.81 -7.64
C ILE A 249 -0.15 -6.37 -6.23
N PRO A 250 -1.08 -5.84 -5.40
CA PRO A 250 -1.20 -6.30 -4.03
C PRO A 250 -1.74 -7.73 -3.95
N VAL A 251 -2.64 -8.13 -4.87
CA VAL A 251 -3.24 -9.48 -4.86
C VAL A 251 -2.25 -10.54 -5.29
N SER A 252 -1.51 -10.31 -6.39
CA SER A 252 -0.51 -11.28 -6.88
C SER A 252 0.66 -11.39 -5.91
N ALA A 253 1.17 -10.27 -5.37
CA ALA A 253 2.23 -10.30 -4.37
C ALA A 253 1.79 -11.03 -3.10
N CYS A 254 0.54 -10.85 -2.65
CA CYS A 254 -0.02 -11.62 -1.54
C CYS A 254 0.00 -13.12 -1.83
N LEU A 255 -0.48 -13.51 -3.01
CA LEU A 255 -0.56 -14.90 -3.44
C LEU A 255 0.83 -15.55 -3.49
N THR A 256 1.77 -14.97 -4.23
CA THR A 256 3.10 -15.56 -4.42
C THR A 256 3.92 -15.59 -3.13
N THR A 257 3.83 -14.55 -2.30
CA THR A 257 4.51 -14.52 -1.01
C THR A 257 3.93 -15.56 -0.05
N THR A 258 2.61 -15.75 -0.05
CA THR A 258 1.96 -16.80 0.76
C THR A 258 2.36 -18.19 0.29
N LEU A 259 2.48 -18.41 -1.02
CA LEU A 259 3.00 -19.65 -1.57
C LEU A 259 4.46 -19.88 -1.15
N ALA A 260 5.31 -18.86 -1.20
CA ALA A 260 6.69 -18.96 -0.74
C ALA A 260 6.76 -19.32 0.76
N VAL A 261 5.95 -18.68 1.61
CA VAL A 261 5.86 -19.04 3.03
C VAL A 261 5.55 -20.54 3.22
N LYS A 262 4.61 -21.08 2.45
CA LYS A 262 4.25 -22.51 2.51
C LYS A 262 5.36 -23.42 1.96
N ILE A 263 5.95 -23.08 0.82
CA ILE A 263 6.99 -23.89 0.15
C ILE A 263 8.25 -23.98 1.01
N PHE A 264 8.65 -22.87 1.64
CA PHE A 264 9.87 -22.79 2.43
C PHE A 264 9.63 -23.01 3.94
N ASN A 265 8.41 -23.39 4.34
CA ASN A 265 8.01 -23.63 5.74
C ASN A 265 8.37 -22.47 6.70
N ILE A 266 8.18 -21.23 6.25
CA ILE A 266 8.49 -20.04 7.04
C ILE A 266 7.37 -19.82 8.06
N THR A 267 7.73 -19.66 9.34
CA THR A 267 6.75 -19.35 10.38
C THR A 267 6.51 -17.86 10.45
N LEU A 268 5.27 -17.43 10.18
CA LEU A 268 4.86 -16.04 10.34
C LEU A 268 4.46 -15.75 11.80
N PRO A 269 4.70 -14.52 12.30
CA PRO A 269 4.31 -14.16 13.66
C PRO A 269 2.79 -14.13 13.81
N ILE A 270 2.29 -14.58 14.97
CA ILE A 270 0.89 -14.37 15.35
C ILE A 270 0.70 -12.89 15.66
N ILE A 271 -0.15 -12.21 14.87
CA ILE A 271 -0.38 -10.76 15.02
C ILE A 271 -1.46 -10.46 16.06
N ILE A 272 -2.31 -11.44 16.41
CA ILE A 272 -3.37 -11.26 17.41
C ILE A 272 -2.75 -11.36 18.80
N LYS A 273 -2.78 -10.26 19.57
CA LYS A 273 -2.75 -10.37 21.02
C LYS A 273 -4.17 -10.74 21.46
N LYS A 274 -4.43 -12.02 21.69
CA LYS A 274 -5.57 -12.41 22.52
C LYS A 274 -5.18 -11.88 23.89
N ILE A 275 -5.80 -10.80 24.36
CA ILE A 275 -5.74 -10.51 25.80
C ILE A 275 -6.37 -11.75 26.42
N SER A 276 -5.55 -12.58 27.05
CA SER A 276 -6.08 -13.75 27.74
C SER A 276 -7.04 -13.22 28.81
N GLN A 277 -8.18 -13.87 29.04
CA GLN A 277 -9.00 -13.56 30.22
C GLN A 277 -8.14 -13.58 31.51
N THR A 278 -7.07 -14.38 31.53
CA THR A 278 -6.05 -14.40 32.58
C THR A 278 -5.35 -13.06 32.79
N ASP A 279 -5.02 -12.32 31.72
CA ASP A 279 -4.37 -11.01 31.83
C ASP A 279 -5.33 -9.94 32.38
N GLN A 280 -6.64 -10.10 32.14
CA GLN A 280 -7.66 -9.23 32.75
C GLN A 280 -7.87 -9.57 34.22
N ILE A 281 -7.89 -10.85 34.59
CA ILE A 281 -8.04 -11.28 35.99
C ILE A 281 -6.83 -10.84 36.82
N GLU A 282 -5.60 -10.99 36.33
CA GLU A 282 -4.40 -10.49 37.03
C GLU A 282 -4.37 -8.96 37.14
N GLN A 283 -4.92 -8.23 36.15
CA GLN A 283 -5.09 -6.78 36.24
C GLN A 283 -6.14 -6.37 37.28
N PHE A 284 -7.25 -7.12 37.38
CA PHE A 284 -8.28 -6.86 38.40
C PHE A 284 -7.77 -7.19 39.81
N GLU A 285 -7.06 -8.31 39.99
CA GLU A 285 -6.47 -8.68 41.29
C GLU A 285 -5.39 -7.70 41.76
N GLN A 286 -4.61 -7.09 40.86
CA GLN A 286 -3.65 -6.04 41.22
C GLN A 286 -4.30 -4.71 41.61
N ILE A 287 -5.51 -4.42 41.09
CA ILE A 287 -6.26 -3.20 41.44
C ILE A 287 -6.97 -3.37 42.79
N GLU A 288 -7.38 -4.58 43.16
CA GLU A 288 -7.94 -4.86 44.49
C GLU A 288 -6.89 -4.90 45.63
N GLN A 289 -5.60 -4.98 45.29
CA GLN A 289 -4.49 -4.99 46.27
C GLN A 289 -3.85 -3.61 46.52
N ILE A 290 -4.42 -2.51 45.99
CA ILE A 290 -4.01 -1.12 46.26
C ILE A 290 -5.13 -0.40 46.99
#